data_AF-A0A5C4JHK6-F1
#
_entry.id   AF-A0A5C4JHK6-F1
#
_cell.length_a   1.000
_cell.length_b   1.000
_cell.length_c   1.000
_cell.angle_alpha   90.00
_cell.angle_beta   90.00
_cell.angle_gamma   90.00
#
_symmetry.space_group_name_H-M   'P 1'
#
loop_
_entity.id
_entity.type
_entity.pdbx_description
1 polymer ?
#
loop_
_entity_poly.entity_id
_entity_poly.type
_entity_poly.pdbx_seq_one_letter_code
_entity_poly.pdbx_strand_id
1 'polypeptide(L)'
;MPRPVTRPSTSGDVLRLIREDGVATRAGLGRITGLSRPAVAARVAALISRGLVVERADGPSTGGRPPARLEFNAAGGAVLVANLGQSRGQLAVCDLAGTILARADAPPAEGSPR
;
A
#
# COMPACT_ATOMS: atom_id res chain seq x y z
N MET A 1 4.55 4.08 -28.54
CA MET A 1 4.27 5.42 -27.97
C MET A 1 4.79 5.46 -26.54
N PRO A 2 5.62 6.45 -26.15
CA PRO A 2 5.98 6.61 -24.74
C PRO A 2 4.72 7.02 -23.94
N ARG A 3 4.49 6.35 -22.80
CA ARG A 3 3.39 6.67 -21.88
C ARG A 3 3.58 8.11 -21.38
N PRO A 4 2.58 9.02 -21.49
CA PRO A 4 2.73 10.37 -20.97
C PRO A 4 3.10 10.29 -19.48
N VAL A 5 4.19 10.96 -19.10
CA VAL A 5 4.60 11.11 -17.70
C VAL A 5 3.54 11.98 -17.03
N THR A 6 2.49 11.33 -16.55
CA THR A 6 1.39 11.97 -15.85
C THR A 6 1.93 12.33 -14.47
N ARG A 7 1.79 13.61 -14.08
CA ARG A 7 2.10 14.00 -12.71
C ARG A 7 1.28 13.11 -11.76
N PRO A 8 1.90 12.61 -10.67
CA PRO A 8 1.24 11.71 -9.75
C PRO A 8 -0.02 12.39 -9.20
N SER A 9 -1.18 11.89 -9.60
CA SER A 9 -2.47 12.57 -9.40
C SER A 9 -3.59 11.61 -9.04
N THR A 10 -3.34 10.31 -9.02
CA THR A 10 -4.32 9.30 -8.60
C THR A 10 -4.11 8.90 -7.13
N SER A 11 -5.08 8.19 -6.54
CA SER A 11 -4.90 7.59 -5.21
C SER A 11 -3.79 6.53 -5.19
N GLY A 12 -3.58 5.83 -6.31
CA GLY A 12 -2.47 4.88 -6.45
C GLY A 12 -1.12 5.56 -6.41
N ASP A 13 -0.98 6.72 -7.05
CA ASP A 13 0.24 7.52 -6.99
C ASP A 13 0.53 8.01 -5.56
N VAL A 14 -0.50 8.50 -4.85
CA VAL A 14 -0.36 8.93 -3.46
C VAL A 14 0.04 7.76 -2.55
N LEU A 15 -0.58 6.59 -2.72
CA LEU A 15 -0.22 5.38 -1.98
C LEU A 15 1.23 4.98 -2.25
N ARG A 16 1.66 5.02 -3.51
CA ARG A 16 3.05 4.75 -3.91
C ARG A 16 4.04 5.71 -3.26
N LEU A 17 3.75 7.02 -3.26
CA LEU A 17 4.59 8.03 -2.59
C LEU A 17 4.71 7.78 -1.08
N ILE A 18 3.64 7.34 -0.41
CA ILE A 18 3.69 7.02 1.02
C ILE A 18 4.50 5.74 1.26
N ARG A 19 4.28 4.70 0.44
CA ARG A 19 4.89 3.37 0.62
C ARG A 19 6.36 3.31 0.21
N GLU A 20 6.70 3.83 -0.96
CA GLU A 20 8.03 3.70 -1.58
C GLU A 20 8.90 4.91 -1.26
N ASP A 21 8.35 6.11 -1.38
CA ASP A 21 9.10 7.37 -1.23
C ASP A 21 9.04 7.93 0.20
N GLY A 22 8.35 7.24 1.12
CA GLY A 22 8.28 7.58 2.55
C GLY A 22 7.60 8.92 2.86
N VAL A 23 6.77 9.45 1.94
CA VAL A 23 6.16 10.78 2.09
C VAL A 23 5.09 10.75 3.17
N ALA A 24 5.48 11.15 4.38
CA ALA A 24 4.69 10.93 5.59
C ALA A 24 3.71 12.06 5.95
N THR A 25 3.53 13.09 5.10
CA THR A 25 2.64 14.22 5.41
C THR A 25 1.81 14.66 4.21
N ARG A 26 0.58 15.13 4.45
CA ARG A 26 -0.28 15.73 3.40
C ARG A 26 0.39 16.93 2.72
N ALA A 27 1.15 17.73 3.47
CA ALA A 27 1.90 18.86 2.92
C ALA A 27 3.01 18.38 1.96
N GLY A 28 3.76 17.33 2.33
CA GLY A 28 4.75 16.70 1.46
C GLY A 28 4.13 16.13 0.19
N LEU A 29 3.00 15.44 0.32
CA LEU A 29 2.24 14.93 -0.83
C LEU A 29 1.82 16.06 -1.77
N GLY A 30 1.26 17.16 -1.25
CA GLY A 30 0.89 18.32 -2.06
C GLY A 30 2.08 18.92 -2.81
N ARG A 31 3.25 19.02 -2.15
CA ARG A 31 4.48 19.53 -2.77
C ARG A 31 4.96 18.65 -3.93
N ILE A 32 4.95 17.33 -3.77
CA ILE A 32 5.45 16.39 -4.79
C ILE A 32 4.46 16.20 -5.93
N THR A 33 3.17 16.12 -5.62
CA THR A 33 2.11 15.88 -6.61
C THR A 33 1.65 17.15 -7.35
N GLY A 34 1.85 18.33 -6.75
CA GLY A 34 1.28 19.59 -7.23
C GLY A 34 -0.23 19.70 -7.01
N LEU A 35 -0.84 18.76 -6.28
CA LEU A 35 -2.27 18.79 -5.96
C LEU A 35 -2.59 19.85 -4.91
N SER A 36 -3.80 20.41 -4.99
CA SER A 36 -4.34 21.31 -3.97
C SER A 36 -4.53 20.57 -2.63
N ARG A 37 -4.56 21.33 -1.53
CA ARG A 37 -4.79 20.75 -0.18
C ARG A 37 -6.07 19.90 -0.11
N PRO A 38 -7.24 20.33 -0.64
CA PRO A 38 -8.46 19.50 -0.64
C PRO A 38 -8.31 18.22 -1.48
N ALA A 39 -7.60 18.29 -2.61
CA ALA A 39 -7.38 17.14 -3.48
C ALA A 39 -6.49 16.07 -2.83
N VAL A 40 -5.45 16.48 -2.10
CA VAL A 40 -4.63 15.57 -1.28
C VAL A 40 -5.45 14.98 -0.14
N ALA A 41 -6.22 15.82 0.57
CA ALA A 41 -7.03 15.37 1.70
C ALA A 41 -8.04 14.29 1.28
N ALA A 42 -8.72 14.48 0.14
CA ALA A 42 -9.68 13.50 -0.39
C ALA A 42 -9.01 12.15 -0.74
N ARG A 43 -7.83 12.17 -1.37
CA ARG A 43 -7.09 10.94 -1.71
C ARG A 43 -6.60 10.21 -0.47
N VAL A 44 -6.04 10.94 0.49
CA VAL A 44 -5.59 10.37 1.76
C VAL A 44 -6.76 9.79 2.54
N ALA A 45 -7.90 10.49 2.62
CA ALA A 45 -9.10 9.98 3.26
C ALA A 45 -9.61 8.69 2.61
N ALA A 46 -9.59 8.60 1.27
CA ALA A 46 -9.98 7.39 0.55
C ALA A 46 -9.01 6.21 0.77
N LEU A 47 -7.73 6.47 1.02
CA LEU A 47 -6.75 5.43 1.36
C LEU A 47 -6.92 4.96 2.81
N ILE A 48 -7.19 5.88 3.73
CA ILE A 48 -7.48 5.58 5.13
C ILE A 48 -8.77 4.77 5.26
N SER A 49 -9.83 5.14 4.56
CA SER A 49 -11.10 4.41 4.61
C SER A 49 -11.00 2.97 4.08
N ARG A 50 -10.03 2.71 3.20
CA ARG A 50 -9.69 1.37 2.69
C ARG A 50 -8.68 0.62 3.57
N GLY A 51 -8.22 1.22 4.67
CA GLY A 51 -7.22 0.64 5.54
C GLY A 51 -5.82 0.53 4.93
N LEU A 52 -5.54 1.19 3.80
CA LEU A 52 -4.25 1.12 3.09
C LEU A 52 -3.21 2.08 3.67
N VAL A 53 -3.68 3.16 4.30
CA VAL A 53 -2.86 4.17 4.98
C VAL A 53 -3.46 4.38 6.38
N VAL A 54 -2.61 4.61 7.37
CA VAL A 54 -3.02 5.00 8.72
C VAL A 54 -2.40 6.33 9.10
N GLU A 55 -3.07 7.07 9.98
CA GLU A 55 -2.47 8.24 10.62
C GLU A 55 -1.95 7.86 12.00
N ARG A 56 -0.69 8.16 12.26
CA ARG A 56 -0.10 8.04 13.59
C ARG A 56 0.21 9.41 14.13
N ALA A 57 -0.12 9.63 15.40
CA ALA A 57 0.42 10.75 16.14
C ALA A 57 1.89 10.40 16.46
N ASP A 58 2.81 11.32 16.17
CA ASP A 58 4.16 11.18 16.70
C ASP A 58 4.12 11.21 18.24
N GLY A 59 5.10 10.54 18.85
CA GLY A 59 5.24 10.34 20.30
C GLY A 59 5.29 11.62 21.16
N PRO A 60 5.71 11.53 22.44
CA PRO A 60 5.36 12.51 23.47
C PRO A 60 5.68 13.96 23.06
N SER A 61 4.63 14.78 23.07
CA SER A 61 4.61 16.17 22.60
C SER A 61 5.50 17.06 23.48
N THR A 62 6.52 17.68 22.88
CA THR A 62 7.42 18.64 23.56
C THR A 62 7.03 20.11 23.35
N GLY A 63 5.75 20.40 23.07
CA GLY A 63 5.25 21.79 23.07
C GLY A 63 4.65 22.29 21.75
N GLY A 64 3.90 21.43 21.04
CA GLY A 64 3.10 21.81 19.88
C GLY A 64 2.26 20.64 19.38
N ARG A 65 1.21 20.87 18.56
CA ARG A 65 0.44 19.78 17.94
C ARG A 65 1.31 19.13 16.84
N PRO A 66 1.84 17.91 17.04
CA PRO A 66 2.67 17.28 16.04
C PRO A 66 1.84 17.06 14.76
N PRO A 67 2.42 17.25 13.56
CA PRO A 67 1.72 16.94 12.32
C PRO A 67 1.39 15.43 12.30
N ALA A 68 0.13 15.09 12.01
CA ALA A 68 -0.26 13.69 11.84
C ALA A 68 0.59 13.04 10.74
N ARG A 69 1.22 11.90 11.06
CA ARG A 69 2.11 11.16 10.17
C ARG A 69 1.33 10.10 9.42
N LEU A 70 1.44 10.10 8.09
CA LEU A 70 0.85 9.10 7.21
C LEU A 70 1.80 7.91 7.08
N GLU A 71 1.28 6.70 7.27
CA GLU A 71 2.05 5.47 7.15
C GLU A 71 1.31 4.45 6.29
N PHE A 72 2.05 3.70 5.48
CA PHE A 72 1.50 2.55 4.75
C PHE A 72 1.12 1.46 5.74
N ASN A 73 -0.12 0.98 5.66
CA ASN A 73 -0.61 -0.08 6.53
C ASN A 73 -0.42 -1.44 5.86
N ALA A 74 0.78 -2.03 6.02
CA ALA A 74 1.08 -3.35 5.47
C ALA A 74 0.08 -4.43 5.95
N ALA A 75 -0.35 -4.34 7.21
CA ALA A 75 -1.33 -5.25 7.81
C ALA A 75 -2.79 -4.94 7.43
N GLY A 76 -3.05 -3.94 6.57
CA GLY A 76 -4.39 -3.53 6.15
C GLY A 76 -5.13 -4.51 5.24
N GLY A 77 -4.49 -5.61 4.86
CA GLY A 77 -5.05 -6.66 4.04
C GLY A 77 -4.08 -7.82 3.84
N ALA A 78 -4.53 -8.84 3.13
CA ALA A 78 -3.72 -10.00 2.79
C ALA A 78 -3.77 -10.27 1.28
N VAL A 79 -2.66 -10.79 0.75
CA VAL A 79 -2.51 -11.20 -0.65
C VAL A 79 -2.22 -12.70 -0.67
N LEU A 80 -3.05 -13.46 -1.37
CA LEU A 80 -2.77 -14.86 -1.66
C LEU A 80 -1.89 -14.95 -2.91
N VAL A 81 -0.77 -15.65 -2.80
CA VAL A 81 0.20 -15.87 -3.86
C VAL A 81 0.25 -17.36 -4.16
N ALA A 82 0.11 -17.72 -5.43
CA ALA A 82 0.28 -19.09 -5.91
C ALA A 82 1.41 -19.15 -6.93
N ASN A 83 2.40 -20.00 -6.69
CA ASN A 83 3.42 -20.38 -7.66
C ASN A 83 3.11 -21.80 -8.14
N LEU A 84 2.70 -21.94 -9.39
CA LEU A 84 2.31 -23.22 -9.97
C LEU A 84 3.47 -23.75 -10.82
N GLY A 85 4.24 -24.68 -10.25
CA GLY A 85 5.24 -25.45 -10.97
C GLY A 85 4.67 -26.75 -11.57
N GLN A 86 5.41 -27.37 -12.49
CA GLN A 86 5.01 -28.61 -13.15
C GLN A 86 4.83 -29.81 -12.19
N SER A 87 5.62 -29.85 -11.09
CA SER A 87 5.61 -30.99 -10.15
C SER A 87 5.18 -30.62 -8.74
N ARG A 88 5.23 -29.34 -8.37
CA ARG A 88 4.85 -28.83 -7.05
C ARG A 88 4.24 -27.45 -7.20
N GLY A 89 3.12 -27.21 -6.53
CA GLY A 89 2.60 -25.87 -6.30
C GLY A 89 3.14 -25.32 -4.98
N GLN A 90 3.20 -24.01 -4.85
CA GLN A 90 3.39 -23.33 -3.56
C GLN A 90 2.33 -22.25 -3.40
N LEU A 91 1.77 -22.18 -2.20
CA LEU A 91 0.85 -21.14 -1.79
C LEU A 91 1.48 -20.33 -0.66
N ALA A 92 1.29 -19.02 -0.67
CA ALA A 92 1.66 -18.15 0.41
C ALA A 92 0.57 -17.10 0.67
N VAL A 93 0.34 -16.80 1.94
CA VAL A 93 -0.42 -15.63 2.36
C VAL A 93 0.58 -14.57 2.76
N CYS A 94 0.51 -13.40 2.13
CA CYS A 94 1.37 -12.26 2.43
C CYS A 94 0.55 -11.08 2.95
N ASP A 95 1.19 -10.18 3.68
CA ASP A 95 0.64 -8.84 3.92
C ASP A 95 0.73 -7.96 2.66
N LEU A 96 0.26 -6.71 2.73
CA LEU A 96 0.32 -5.78 1.59
C LEU A 96 1.74 -5.26 1.28
N ALA A 97 2.71 -5.47 2.17
CA ALA A 97 4.13 -5.22 1.90
C ALA A 97 4.79 -6.39 1.16
N GLY A 98 4.13 -7.56 1.08
CA GLY A 98 4.66 -8.78 0.49
C GLY A 98 5.40 -9.66 1.49
N THR A 99 5.35 -9.34 2.79
CA THR A 99 5.88 -10.19 3.86
C THR A 99 5.04 -11.46 3.94
N ILE A 100 5.69 -12.61 3.85
CA ILE A 100 5.00 -13.91 3.98
C ILE A 100 4.56 -14.10 5.43
N LEU A 101 3.26 -14.27 5.62
CA LEU A 101 2.61 -14.58 6.90
C LEU A 101 2.46 -16.10 7.09
N ALA A 102 2.16 -16.82 6.02
CA ALA A 102 2.05 -18.27 6.01
C ALA A 102 2.40 -18.84 4.62
N ARG A 103 2.91 -20.07 4.59
CA ARG A 103 3.25 -20.78 3.35
C ARG A 103 2.85 -22.25 3.45
N ALA A 104 2.41 -22.81 2.33
CA ALA A 104 2.18 -24.24 2.18
C ALA A 104 2.68 -24.72 0.81
N ASP A 105 3.23 -25.92 0.76
CA ASP A 105 3.35 -26.64 -0.52
C ASP A 105 1.96 -27.13 -0.91
N ALA A 106 1.56 -26.87 -2.15
CA ALA A 106 0.35 -27.42 -2.72
C ALA A 106 0.69 -28.71 -3.48
N PRO A 107 -0.10 -29.78 -3.33
CA PRO A 107 -0.01 -30.92 -4.22
C PRO A 107 -0.23 -30.44 -5.67
N PRO A 108 0.28 -31.17 -6.68
CA PRO A 108 -0.06 -30.88 -8.07
C PRO A 108 -1.58 -30.80 -8.19
N ALA A 109 -2.09 -29.83 -8.96
CA ALA A 109 -3.52 -29.69 -9.17
C ALA A 109 -4.04 -31.02 -9.72
N GLU A 110 -4.72 -31.82 -8.90
CA GLU A 110 -5.39 -33.03 -9.35
C GLU A 110 -6.43 -32.58 -10.38
N GLY A 111 -6.13 -32.83 -11.66
CA GLY A 111 -7.05 -32.55 -12.73
C GLY A 111 -8.35 -33.32 -12.46
N SER A 112 -9.48 -32.62 -12.45
CA SER A 112 -10.80 -33.27 -12.38
C SER A 112 -10.86 -34.42 -13.39
N PRO A 113 -11.32 -35.62 -13.00
CA PRO A 113 -11.62 -36.66 -13.97
C PRO A 113 -12.74 -36.14 -14.89
N ARG A 114 -12.50 -36.21 -16.20
CA ARG A 114 -13.54 -36.05 -17.23
C ARG A 114 -14.37 -37.31 -17.34
#